data_AF-A0A415G3G7-F1
#
_entry.id   AF-A0A415G3G7-F1
#
_cell.length_a   1.000
_cell.length_b   1.000
_cell.length_c   1.000
_cell.angle_alpha   90.00
_cell.angle_beta   90.00
_cell.angle_gamma   90.00
#
_symmetry.space_group_name_H-M   'P 1'
#
loop_
_entity.id
_entity.type
_entity.pdbx_description
1 polymer ?
#
loop_
_entity_poly.entity_id
_entity_poly.type
_entity_poly.pdbx_seq_one_letter_code
_entity_poly.pdbx_strand_id
1 'polypeptide(L)'
;MLFEERLKSLMKEKRITQNKLAEKISVSEASVHHYCRGENSPRMEILIELAKFFDVTTDYLLGLSDIKKYQKDAQVRYEGFDESDYIYCPICGEIVGCNDESAEDRPNYCPECGTKLLY
;
A
#
# COMPACT_ATOMS: atom_id res chain seq x y z
N MET A 1 -14.00 4.18 3.16
CA MET A 1 -13.58 5.01 4.31
C MET A 1 -12.86 6.24 3.79
N LEU A 2 -13.09 7.38 4.43
CA LEU A 2 -12.44 8.65 4.10
C LEU A 2 -11.06 8.75 4.75
N PHE A 3 -10.23 9.70 4.26
CA PHE A 3 -8.85 9.91 4.73
C PHE A 3 -8.76 10.13 6.25
N GLU A 4 -9.62 10.98 6.80
CA GLU A 4 -9.65 11.34 8.22
C GLU A 4 -9.99 10.15 9.12
N GLU A 5 -10.82 9.22 8.63
CA GLU A 5 -11.17 7.99 9.35
C GLU A 5 -9.98 7.03 9.38
N ARG A 6 -9.30 6.85 8.23
CA ARG A 6 -8.12 6.00 8.12
C ARG A 6 -6.97 6.56 8.97
N LEU A 7 -6.74 7.87 8.95
CA LEU A 7 -5.74 8.52 9.80
C LEU A 7 -6.02 8.28 11.29
N LYS A 8 -7.25 8.50 11.75
CA LYS A 8 -7.66 8.22 13.14
C LYS A 8 -7.46 6.74 13.51
N SER A 9 -7.78 5.83 12.59
CA SER A 9 -7.61 4.39 12.81
C SER A 9 -6.13 4.02 13.00
N LEU A 10 -5.25 4.51 12.11
CA LEU A 10 -3.81 4.28 12.20
C LEU A 10 -3.20 4.88 13.48
N MET A 11 -3.67 6.06 13.91
CA MET A 11 -3.25 6.65 15.17
C MET A 11 -3.64 5.80 16.39
N LYS A 12 -4.84 5.22 16.38
CA LYS A 12 -5.31 4.30 17.44
C LYS A 12 -4.49 3.01 17.44
N GLU A 13 -4.24 2.43 16.28
CA GLU A 13 -3.41 1.22 16.10
C GLU A 13 -2.00 1.42 16.65
N LYS A 14 -1.39 2.57 16.35
CA LYS A 14 -0.05 2.93 16.83
C LYS A 14 -0.03 3.53 18.25
N ARG A 15 -1.19 3.70 18.89
CA ARG A 15 -1.39 4.29 20.24
C ARG A 15 -0.69 5.65 20.41
N ILE A 16 -0.84 6.54 19.44
CA ILE A 16 -0.22 7.87 19.42
C ILE A 16 -1.27 9.00 19.48
N THR A 17 -0.92 10.11 20.11
CA THR A 17 -1.75 11.32 20.20
C THR A 17 -1.53 12.24 18.99
N GLN A 18 -2.43 13.19 18.75
CA GLN A 18 -2.29 14.17 17.65
C GLN A 18 -1.03 15.03 17.81
N ASN A 19 -0.76 15.50 19.03
CA ASN A 19 0.45 16.24 19.37
C ASN A 19 1.73 15.44 19.02
N LYS A 20 1.82 14.17 19.47
CA LYS A 20 2.99 13.33 19.16
C LYS A 20 3.14 13.03 17.67
N LEU A 21 2.04 12.89 16.94
CA LEU A 21 2.09 12.73 15.48
C LEU A 21 2.64 14.01 14.83
N ALA A 22 2.12 15.17 15.25
CA ALA A 22 2.53 16.47 14.74
C ALA A 22 4.04 16.70 14.89
N GLU A 23 4.60 16.35 16.06
CA GLU A 23 6.06 16.38 16.30
C GLU A 23 6.83 15.43 15.37
N LYS A 24 6.30 14.24 15.08
CA LYS A 24 6.98 13.23 14.26
C LYS A 24 7.01 13.56 12.77
N ILE A 25 5.99 14.25 12.26
CA ILE A 25 5.88 14.67 10.85
C ILE A 25 6.07 16.18 10.69
N SER A 26 6.69 16.84 11.68
CA SER A 26 7.08 18.26 11.65
C SER A 26 5.97 19.24 11.21
N VAL A 27 4.73 19.03 11.69
CA VAL A 27 3.60 19.94 11.47
C VAL A 27 3.06 20.47 12.79
N SER A 28 2.15 21.44 12.73
CA SER A 28 1.44 21.91 13.92
C SER A 28 0.39 20.88 14.38
N GLU A 29 0.13 20.81 15.69
CA GLU A 29 -0.96 19.98 16.24
C GLU A 29 -2.32 20.37 15.64
N ALA A 30 -2.55 21.66 15.41
CA ALA A 30 -3.75 22.16 14.75
C ALA A 30 -3.93 21.56 13.35
N SER A 31 -2.85 21.44 12.58
CA SER A 31 -2.89 20.77 11.26
C SER A 31 -3.38 19.33 11.37
N VAL A 32 -2.83 18.55 12.32
CA VAL A 32 -3.24 17.16 12.55
C VAL A 32 -4.70 17.08 13.00
N HIS A 33 -5.15 18.01 13.84
CA HIS A 33 -6.55 18.12 14.26
C HIS A 33 -7.48 18.34 13.07
N HIS A 34 -7.15 19.30 12.19
CA HIS A 34 -7.93 19.57 10.98
C HIS A 34 -7.94 18.37 10.02
N TYR A 35 -6.81 17.68 9.86
CA TYR A 35 -6.72 16.44 9.08
C TYR A 35 -7.65 15.36 9.63
N CYS A 36 -7.65 15.17 10.95
CA CYS A 36 -8.55 14.22 11.61
C CYS A 36 -10.03 14.60 11.49
N ARG A 37 -10.37 15.83 11.14
CA ARG A 37 -11.76 16.28 10.97
C ARG A 37 -12.20 16.41 9.52
N GLY A 38 -11.30 16.15 8.56
CA GLY A 38 -11.57 16.36 7.14
C GLY A 38 -11.71 17.84 6.76
N GLU A 39 -11.30 18.77 7.64
CA GLU A 39 -11.43 20.21 7.42
C GLU A 39 -10.34 20.75 6.49
N ASN A 40 -9.16 20.11 6.48
CA ASN A 40 -8.06 20.40 5.59
C ASN A 40 -7.42 19.11 5.10
N SER A 41 -6.88 19.15 3.88
CA SER A 41 -6.05 18.08 3.33
C SER A 41 -4.56 18.35 3.58
N PRO A 42 -3.75 17.32 3.89
CA PRO A 42 -2.31 17.49 3.96
C PRO A 42 -1.74 17.83 2.58
N ARG A 43 -0.66 18.60 2.55
CA ARG A 43 0.13 18.77 1.32
C ARG A 43 0.80 17.44 0.94
N MET A 44 1.24 17.34 -0.32
CA MET A 44 1.84 16.13 -0.86
C MET A 44 3.01 15.63 0.01
N GLU A 45 3.87 16.53 0.47
CA GLU A 45 5.03 16.19 1.30
C GLU A 45 4.59 15.55 2.62
N ILE A 46 3.59 16.15 3.28
CA ILE A 46 3.04 15.64 4.54
C ILE A 46 2.31 14.32 4.35
N LEU A 47 1.60 14.14 3.23
CA LEU A 47 0.96 12.88 2.90
C LEU A 47 1.99 11.75 2.77
N ILE A 48 3.11 12.01 2.10
CA ILE A 48 4.22 11.05 1.97
C ILE A 48 4.83 10.74 3.34
N GLU A 49 5.02 11.74 4.20
CA GLU A 49 5.52 11.53 5.56
C GLU A 49 4.56 10.72 6.43
N LEU A 50 3.25 10.97 6.33
CA LEU A 50 2.23 10.17 7.00
C LEU A 50 2.29 8.71 6.52
N ALA A 51 2.37 8.48 5.21
CA ALA A 51 2.46 7.16 4.62
C ALA A 51 3.70 6.40 5.15
N LYS A 52 4.86 7.05 5.15
CA LYS A 52 6.10 6.49 5.71
C LYS A 52 6.00 6.23 7.21
N PHE A 53 5.44 7.17 7.97
CA PHE A 53 5.35 7.07 9.42
C PHE A 53 4.46 5.90 9.86
N PHE A 54 3.34 5.69 9.19
CA PHE A 54 2.42 4.60 9.47
C PHE A 54 2.77 3.31 8.71
N ASP A 55 3.80 3.35 7.87
CA ASP A 55 4.23 2.23 7.03
C ASP A 55 3.06 1.70 6.18
N VAL A 56 2.43 2.60 5.44
CA VAL A 56 1.32 2.32 4.53
C VAL A 56 1.50 3.03 3.19
N THR A 57 0.69 2.68 2.19
CA THR A 57 0.64 3.36 0.90
C THR A 57 -0.17 4.66 0.98
N THR A 58 0.12 5.60 0.09
CA THR A 58 -0.70 6.81 -0.06
C THR A 58 -2.11 6.46 -0.53
N ASP A 59 -2.26 5.44 -1.38
CA ASP A 59 -3.54 4.94 -1.86
C ASP A 59 -4.40 4.41 -0.71
N TYR A 60 -3.77 3.73 0.25
CA TYR A 60 -4.41 3.36 1.50
C TYR A 60 -4.73 4.58 2.35
N LEU A 61 -3.92 5.64 2.42
CA LEU A 61 -4.33 6.81 3.17
C LEU A 61 -5.52 7.54 2.52
N LEU A 62 -5.52 7.65 1.20
CA LEU A 62 -6.47 8.47 0.43
C LEU A 62 -7.83 7.81 0.17
N GLY A 63 -8.02 6.54 0.54
CA GLY A 63 -9.29 5.84 0.26
C GLY A 63 -9.30 5.06 -1.05
N LEU A 64 -8.20 5.05 -1.81
CA LEU A 64 -8.13 4.49 -3.17
C LEU A 64 -7.92 2.97 -3.19
N SER A 65 -7.36 2.41 -2.12
CA SER A 65 -7.17 0.97 -1.94
C SER A 65 -7.36 0.57 -0.48
N ASP A 66 -7.81 -0.65 -0.21
CA ASP A 66 -7.83 -1.23 1.14
C ASP A 66 -6.52 -1.98 1.49
N ILE A 67 -5.58 -2.05 0.54
CA ILE A 67 -4.27 -2.68 0.72
C ILE A 67 -3.32 -1.70 1.41
N LYS A 68 -3.01 -1.94 2.69
CA LYS A 68 -2.12 -1.08 3.50
C LYS A 68 -0.71 -0.97 2.93
N LYS A 69 -0.13 -2.03 2.37
CA LYS A 69 1.27 -2.09 1.92
C LYS A 69 1.36 -2.83 0.59
N TYR A 70 2.20 -2.34 -0.33
CA TYR A 70 2.69 -3.17 -1.43
C TYR A 70 3.75 -4.12 -0.87
N GLN A 71 3.61 -5.43 -1.07
CA GLN A 71 4.68 -6.36 -0.70
C GLN A 71 5.87 -6.08 -1.61
N LYS A 72 7.02 -5.75 -1.00
CA LYS A 72 8.24 -5.43 -1.75
C LYS A 72 8.94 -6.66 -2.34
N ASP A 73 8.59 -7.86 -1.88
CA ASP A 73 9.24 -9.12 -2.26
C ASP A 73 8.21 -10.23 -2.45
N ALA A 74 7.22 -10.00 -3.32
CA ALA A 74 6.16 -10.96 -3.57
C ALA A 74 6.69 -12.06 -4.51
N GLN A 75 7.28 -13.11 -3.94
CA GLN A 75 7.67 -14.32 -4.68
C GLN A 75 6.42 -14.96 -5.29
N VAL A 76 6.48 -15.24 -6.58
CA VAL A 76 5.37 -15.91 -7.26
C VAL A 76 5.21 -17.34 -6.72
N ARG A 77 3.97 -17.81 -6.57
CA ARG A 77 3.65 -19.20 -6.26
C ARG A 77 3.20 -19.94 -7.52
N TYR A 78 3.69 -21.17 -7.65
CA TYR A 78 3.27 -22.15 -8.64
C TYR A 78 2.19 -23.05 -8.03
N GLU A 79 1.10 -23.30 -8.75
CA GLU A 79 0.10 -24.30 -8.37
C GLU A 79 -0.02 -25.35 -9.48
N GLY A 80 0.46 -26.57 -9.20
CA GLY A 80 0.39 -27.72 -10.12
C GLY A 80 1.56 -28.69 -9.95
N PHE A 81 1.46 -29.88 -10.57
CA PHE A 81 2.49 -30.92 -10.60
C PHE A 81 2.94 -31.26 -12.04
N ASP A 82 2.38 -30.60 -13.06
CA ASP A 82 2.56 -30.89 -14.49
C ASP A 82 3.07 -29.65 -15.24
N GLU A 83 3.66 -29.83 -16.44
CA GLU A 83 4.38 -28.79 -17.21
C GLU A 83 3.56 -27.52 -17.53
N SER A 84 2.23 -27.57 -17.50
CA SER A 84 1.34 -26.43 -17.75
C SER A 84 1.00 -25.64 -16.47
N ASP A 85 1.99 -25.32 -15.64
CA ASP A 85 1.77 -24.56 -14.41
C ASP A 85 1.55 -23.08 -14.73
N TYR A 86 0.46 -22.53 -14.21
CA TYR A 86 0.21 -21.09 -14.24
C TYR A 86 0.96 -20.40 -13.11
N ILE A 87 1.40 -19.19 -13.43
CA ILE A 87 2.16 -18.33 -12.55
C ILE A 87 1.20 -17.24 -12.08
N TYR A 88 0.95 -17.16 -10.78
CA TYR A 88 -0.08 -16.28 -10.23
C TYR A 88 0.52 -15.10 -9.48
N CYS A 89 -0.08 -13.92 -9.66
CA CYS A 89 0.26 -12.76 -8.86
C CYS A 89 -0.03 -13.07 -7.38
N PRO A 90 0.98 -13.01 -6.48
CA PRO A 90 0.79 -13.32 -5.07
C PRO A 90 -0.06 -12.30 -4.32
N ILE A 91 -0.46 -11.18 -4.96
CA ILE A 91 -1.26 -10.11 -4.36
C ILE A 91 -2.73 -10.21 -4.73
N CYS A 92 -3.05 -10.39 -6.01
CA CYS A 92 -4.44 -10.40 -6.48
C CYS A 92 -4.89 -11.76 -7.03
N GLY A 93 -3.99 -12.72 -7.19
CA GLY A 93 -4.29 -14.03 -7.77
C GLY A 93 -4.44 -14.03 -9.30
N GLU A 94 -4.15 -12.92 -9.98
CA GLU A 94 -4.19 -12.83 -11.44
C GLU A 94 -3.15 -13.74 -12.09
N ILE A 95 -3.46 -14.34 -13.23
CA ILE A 95 -2.49 -15.13 -13.99
C ILE A 95 -1.52 -14.16 -14.68
N VAL A 96 -0.22 -14.33 -14.42
CA VAL A 96 0.86 -13.44 -14.90
C VAL A 96 1.89 -14.17 -15.76
N GLY A 97 1.57 -15.39 -16.18
CA GLY A 97 2.34 -16.20 -17.12
C GLY A 97 2.09 -17.70 -16.93
N CYS A 98 2.78 -18.50 -17.72
CA CYS A 98 2.87 -19.95 -17.51
C CYS A 98 4.33 -20.42 -17.52
N ASN A 99 4.57 -21.64 -17.01
CA ASN A 99 5.91 -22.23 -16.97
C ASN A 99 6.49 -22.53 -18.36
N ASP A 100 5.64 -22.73 -19.37
CA ASP A 100 6.04 -22.94 -20.76
C ASP A 100 6.55 -21.65 -21.46
N GLU A 101 6.29 -20.47 -20.88
CA GLU A 101 6.76 -19.19 -21.41
C GLU A 101 8.19 -18.89 -20.95
N SER A 102 9.02 -18.39 -21.89
CA SER A 102 10.35 -17.88 -21.59
C SER A 102 10.28 -16.78 -20.53
N ALA A 103 11.22 -16.79 -19.57
CA ALA A 103 11.24 -15.80 -18.49
C ALA A 103 11.31 -14.34 -18.98
N GLU A 104 11.85 -14.11 -20.18
CA GLU A 104 11.95 -12.79 -20.80
C GLU A 104 10.60 -12.23 -21.28
N ASP A 105 9.65 -13.10 -21.61
CA ASP A 105 8.31 -12.73 -22.09
C ASP A 105 7.35 -12.41 -20.94
N ARG A 106 7.74 -12.73 -19.69
CA ARG A 106 6.90 -12.56 -18.51
C ARG A 106 6.89 -11.10 -18.04
N PRO A 107 5.72 -10.53 -17.69
CA PRO A 107 5.62 -9.13 -17.30
C PRO A 107 6.34 -8.85 -15.97
N ASN A 108 7.15 -7.80 -15.91
CA ASN A 108 7.80 -7.40 -14.65
C ASN A 108 6.82 -6.84 -13.59
N TYR A 109 5.57 -6.58 -13.97
CA TYR A 109 4.52 -6.05 -13.11
C TYR A 109 3.18 -6.72 -13.42
N CYS A 110 2.39 -7.02 -12.40
CA CYS A 110 1.04 -7.55 -12.56
C CYS A 110 0.15 -6.53 -13.29
N PRO A 111 -0.54 -6.91 -14.38
CA PRO A 111 -1.36 -5.99 -15.17
C PRO A 111 -2.57 -5.47 -14.39
N GLU A 112 -3.09 -6.25 -13.43
CA GLU A 112 -4.27 -5.89 -12.65
C GLU A 112 -3.94 -4.99 -11.44
N CYS A 113 -2.98 -5.38 -10.61
CA CYS A 113 -2.69 -4.67 -9.36
C CYS A 113 -1.40 -3.85 -9.36
N GLY A 114 -0.62 -3.87 -10.46
CA GLY A 114 0.63 -3.13 -10.58
C GLY A 114 1.78 -3.63 -9.70
N THR A 115 1.62 -4.79 -9.04
CA THR A 115 2.66 -5.36 -8.18
C THR A 115 3.86 -5.79 -9.00
N LYS A 116 5.08 -5.40 -8.60
CA LYS A 116 6.31 -5.90 -9.22
C LYS A 116 6.43 -7.42 -8.98
N LEU A 117 6.58 -8.18 -10.05
CA LEU A 117 6.67 -9.64 -10.01
C LEU A 117 8.14 -10.07 -9.95
N LEU A 118 8.43 -11.03 -9.07
CA LEU A 118 9.74 -11.68 -8.95
C LEU A 118 9.50 -13.18 -9.13
N TYR A 119 9.79 -13.66 -10.34
CA TYR A 119 9.62 -15.05 -10.78
C TYR A 119 10.67 -16.00 -10.20
#